data_AF-A0A959CNA9-F1
#
_entry.id   AF-A0A959CNA9-F1
#
_cell.length_a   1.000
_cell.length_b   1.000
_cell.length_c   1.000
_cell.angle_alpha   90.00
_cell.angle_beta   90.00
_cell.angle_gamma   90.00
#
_symmetry.space_group_name_H-M   'P 1'
#
loop_
_entity.id
_entity.type
_entity.pdbx_description
1 polymer ?
#
loop_
_entity_poly.entity_id
_entity_poly.type
_entity_poly.pdbx_seq_one_letter_code
_entity_poly.pdbx_strand_id
1 'polypeptide(L)'
;ANYALSIIEGRSLDELALENRQELRRRFNEYVQTGRVAFVTFHQSFSYEDFIEGIKPYTYNEEVHYRVENGIFKVLCRDAHRSVLESVYRHYPSGEPTLEFNQVYSAFLDYLREEEIDSFEGEQKGRIILHRILPFGDLSLRQPKSFAVQAVKKKNLQLMYQKFETAEQIEATGGELRPIIGDADPSLYWSVFLELKKFEMNHLLNLEDENGPDGETPPLKLDEYGLPFELPLVPDHILAGCNKYVLIIDEIN
;
A
#
# COMPACT_ATOMS: atom_id res chain seq x y z
N ALA A 1 -6.03 -7.47 29.75
CA ALA A 1 -6.03 -6.04 30.08
C ALA A 1 -4.66 -5.40 29.85
N ASN A 2 -3.63 -5.68 30.66
CA ASN A 2 -2.32 -5.00 30.54
C ASN A 2 -1.63 -5.23 29.19
N TYR A 3 -1.75 -6.43 28.60
CA TYR A 3 -1.27 -6.71 27.25
C TYR A 3 -1.94 -5.84 26.17
N ALA A 4 -3.24 -5.56 26.30
CA ALA A 4 -3.93 -4.69 25.35
C ALA A 4 -3.41 -3.25 25.48
N LEU A 5 -3.19 -2.79 26.71
CA LEU A 5 -2.60 -1.48 26.98
C LEU A 5 -1.17 -1.37 26.43
N SER A 6 -0.32 -2.38 26.62
CA SER A 6 1.06 -2.36 26.09
C SER A 6 1.09 -2.24 24.57
N ILE A 7 0.18 -2.95 23.88
CA ILE A 7 0.07 -2.86 22.41
C ILE A 7 -0.41 -1.47 22.01
N ILE A 8 -1.54 -1.02 22.59
CA ILE A 8 -2.19 0.22 22.21
C ILE A 8 -1.30 1.45 22.46
N GLU A 9 -0.59 1.47 23.58
CA GLU A 9 0.24 2.59 24.02
C GLU A 9 1.69 2.47 23.55
N GLY A 10 2.11 1.32 23.03
CA GLY A 10 3.50 1.08 22.63
C GLY A 10 4.49 1.07 23.79
N ARG A 11 4.05 0.61 24.97
CA ARG A 11 4.85 0.62 26.22
C ARG A 11 5.10 -0.79 26.71
N SER A 12 6.21 -0.99 27.42
CA SER A 12 6.57 -2.31 27.95
C SER A 12 5.64 -2.71 29.12
N LEU A 13 5.49 -4.02 29.34
CA LEU A 13 4.71 -4.53 30.48
C LEU A 13 5.34 -4.16 31.83
N ASP A 14 6.67 -4.06 31.88
CA ASP A 14 7.40 -3.66 33.08
C ASP A 14 7.11 -2.20 33.45
N GLU A 15 7.06 -1.30 32.48
CA GLU A 15 6.63 0.09 32.70
C GLU A 15 5.20 0.18 33.23
N LEU A 16 4.27 -0.58 32.62
CA LEU A 16 2.88 -0.60 33.05
C LEU A 16 2.70 -1.23 34.44
N ALA A 17 3.55 -2.20 34.82
CA ALA A 17 3.49 -2.85 36.12
C ALA A 17 3.85 -1.90 37.29
N LEU A 18 4.57 -0.81 37.00
CA LEU A 18 4.90 0.24 37.98
C LEU A 18 3.74 1.22 38.23
N GLU A 19 2.69 1.19 37.39
CA GLU A 19 1.55 2.10 37.49
C GLU A 19 0.44 1.62 38.42
N ASN A 20 -0.42 2.56 38.80
CA ASN A 20 -1.59 2.27 39.61
C ASN A 20 -2.61 1.43 38.81
N ARG A 21 -3.01 0.29 39.38
CA ARG A 21 -4.00 -0.64 38.78
C ARG A 21 -5.35 0.03 38.45
N GLN A 22 -5.80 1.00 39.24
CA GLN A 22 -7.05 1.71 38.96
C GLN A 22 -6.94 2.55 37.69
N GLU A 23 -5.79 3.18 37.46
CA GLU A 23 -5.55 3.99 36.26
C GLU A 23 -5.43 3.12 35.01
N LEU A 24 -4.72 2.00 35.09
CA LEU A 24 -4.68 1.00 34.01
C LEU A 24 -6.08 0.52 33.64
N ARG A 25 -6.93 0.22 34.64
CA ARG A 25 -8.30 -0.22 34.40
C ARG A 25 -9.15 0.88 33.78
N ARG A 26 -8.98 2.13 34.20
CA ARG A 26 -9.67 3.29 33.63
C ARG A 26 -9.36 3.44 32.14
N ARG A 27 -8.07 3.44 31.77
CA ARG A 27 -7.62 3.54 30.36
C ARG A 27 -8.07 2.35 29.52
N PHE A 28 -8.02 1.14 30.08
CA PHE A 28 -8.53 -0.04 29.39
C PHE A 28 -10.03 0.10 29.06
N ASN A 29 -10.84 0.53 30.03
CA ASN A 29 -12.27 0.75 29.82
C ASN A 29 -12.54 1.85 28.79
N GLU A 30 -11.72 2.90 28.78
CA GLU A 30 -11.78 3.97 27.78
C GLU A 30 -11.55 3.41 26.37
N TYR A 31 -10.52 2.57 26.16
CA TYR A 31 -10.27 1.96 24.85
C TYR A 31 -11.35 0.97 24.42
N VAL A 32 -12.03 0.30 25.35
CA VAL A 32 -13.22 -0.50 25.04
C VAL A 32 -14.36 0.40 24.58
N GLN A 33 -14.60 1.51 25.27
CA GLN A 33 -15.67 2.47 24.91
C GLN A 33 -15.41 3.13 23.55
N THR A 34 -14.16 3.43 23.21
CA THR A 34 -13.79 4.01 21.91
C THR A 34 -13.67 2.96 20.80
N GLY A 35 -13.96 1.68 21.06
CA GLY A 35 -13.89 0.60 20.06
C GLY A 35 -12.46 0.19 19.65
N ARG A 36 -11.43 0.63 20.39
CA ARG A 36 -10.02 0.27 20.13
C ARG A 36 -9.65 -1.07 20.76
N VAL A 37 -10.41 -1.53 21.75
CA VAL A 37 -10.35 -2.89 22.28
C VAL A 37 -11.71 -3.54 22.08
N ALA A 38 -11.73 -4.66 21.37
CA ALA A 38 -12.88 -5.54 21.30
C ALA A 38 -12.59 -6.86 22.03
N PHE A 39 -13.64 -7.46 22.58
CA PHE A 39 -13.58 -8.74 23.25
C PHE A 39 -14.61 -9.67 22.61
N VAL A 40 -14.18 -10.86 22.22
CA VAL A 40 -15.05 -11.91 21.70
C VAL A 40 -14.72 -13.22 22.40
N THR A 41 -15.74 -14.03 22.63
CA THR A 41 -15.59 -15.37 23.20
C THR A 41 -16.05 -16.40 22.18
N PHE A 42 -15.15 -17.28 21.77
CA PHE A 42 -15.48 -18.36 20.85
C PHE A 42 -16.25 -19.46 21.60
N HIS A 43 -17.26 -19.98 20.91
CA HIS A 43 -18.09 -21.11 21.34
C HIS A 43 -18.44 -21.95 20.09
N GLN A 44 -18.91 -23.19 20.27
CA GLN A 44 -19.19 -24.09 19.13
C GLN A 44 -20.20 -23.55 18.12
N SER A 45 -21.09 -22.65 18.55
CA SER A 45 -22.04 -21.94 17.68
C SER A 45 -21.53 -20.60 17.13
N PHE A 46 -20.29 -20.20 17.43
CA PHE A 46 -19.72 -18.94 16.95
C PHE A 46 -19.27 -19.14 15.50
N SER A 47 -19.76 -18.30 14.59
CA SER A 47 -19.69 -18.55 13.16
C SER A 47 -18.87 -17.50 12.42
N TYR A 48 -18.52 -17.80 11.17
CA TYR A 48 -17.93 -16.83 10.24
C TYR A 48 -18.79 -15.55 10.13
N GLU A 49 -20.12 -15.71 10.19
CA GLU A 49 -21.08 -14.62 10.02
C GLU A 49 -20.98 -13.55 11.12
N ASP A 50 -20.57 -13.95 12.33
CA ASP A 50 -20.37 -13.02 13.44
C ASP A 50 -18.93 -12.47 13.51
N PHE A 51 -17.96 -13.21 12.96
CA PHE A 51 -16.54 -12.83 13.01
C PHE A 51 -16.12 -11.93 11.85
N ILE A 52 -16.46 -12.33 10.62
CA ILE A 52 -16.02 -11.68 9.38
C ILE A 52 -17.15 -10.90 8.73
N GLU A 53 -18.20 -11.57 8.27
CA GLU A 53 -19.38 -10.95 7.66
C GLU A 53 -20.51 -11.96 7.50
N GLY A 54 -21.75 -11.52 7.68
CA GLY A 54 -22.93 -12.38 7.62
C GLY A 54 -24.14 -11.67 7.04
N ILE A 55 -25.05 -12.43 6.43
CA ILE A 55 -26.31 -11.91 5.94
C ILE A 55 -27.30 -11.85 7.10
N LYS A 56 -27.65 -10.64 7.56
CA LYS A 56 -28.57 -10.44 8.67
C LYS A 56 -29.90 -9.84 8.20
N PRO A 57 -31.04 -10.34 8.69
CA PRO A 57 -32.33 -9.78 8.37
C PRO A 57 -32.52 -8.43 9.08
N TYR A 58 -33.16 -7.48 8.41
CA TYR A 58 -33.64 -6.24 9.00
C TYR A 58 -35.03 -5.92 8.47
N THR A 59 -35.82 -5.21 9.26
CA THR A 59 -37.19 -4.84 8.88
C THR A 59 -37.23 -3.41 8.37
N TYR A 60 -37.84 -3.21 7.19
CA TYR A 60 -38.11 -1.90 6.62
C TYR A 60 -39.51 -1.93 6.03
N ASN A 61 -40.36 -0.95 6.35
CA ASN A 61 -41.76 -0.89 5.91
C ASN A 61 -42.55 -2.20 6.11
N GLU A 62 -42.40 -2.85 7.27
CA GLU A 62 -43.06 -4.13 7.60
C GLU A 62 -42.64 -5.33 6.72
N GLU A 63 -41.66 -5.16 5.84
CA GLU A 63 -41.05 -6.20 5.03
C GLU A 63 -39.68 -6.62 5.59
N VAL A 64 -39.36 -7.90 5.47
CA VAL A 64 -38.06 -8.46 5.89
C VAL A 64 -37.09 -8.38 4.72
N HIS A 65 -36.02 -7.62 4.90
CA HIS A 65 -34.92 -7.50 3.95
C HIS A 65 -33.65 -8.12 4.55
N TYR A 66 -32.67 -8.38 3.70
CA TYR A 66 -31.39 -8.95 4.09
C TYR A 66 -30.27 -7.99 3.71
N ARG A 67 -29.34 -7.77 4.62
CA ARG A 67 -28.12 -7.00 4.35
C ARG A 67 -26.90 -7.77 4.83
N VAL A 68 -25.78 -7.54 4.17
CA VAL A 68 -24.49 -8.00 4.67
C VAL A 68 -24.10 -7.09 5.83
N GLU A 69 -23.85 -7.67 7.01
CA GLU A 69 -23.31 -6.98 8.17
C GLU A 69 -21.88 -7.45 8.41
N ASN A 70 -20.98 -6.50 8.67
CA ASN A 70 -19.59 -6.80 8.99
C ASN A 70 -19.49 -7.37 10.40
N GLY A 71 -18.77 -8.48 10.54
CA GLY A 71 -18.42 -9.08 11.82
C GLY A 71 -17.36 -8.29 12.58
N ILE A 72 -17.14 -8.66 13.84
CA ILE A 72 -16.31 -7.87 14.78
C ILE A 72 -14.87 -7.68 14.30
N PHE A 73 -14.27 -8.70 13.66
CA PHE A 73 -12.89 -8.61 13.17
C PHE A 73 -12.80 -7.63 11.99
N LYS A 74 -13.74 -7.73 11.04
CA LYS A 74 -13.79 -6.85 9.87
C LYS A 74 -14.03 -5.40 10.25
N VAL A 75 -14.87 -5.14 11.26
CA VAL A 75 -15.05 -3.80 11.83
C VAL A 75 -13.74 -3.24 12.37
N LEU A 76 -13.00 -4.01 13.19
CA LEU A 76 -11.71 -3.58 13.73
C LEU A 76 -10.67 -3.31 12.63
N CYS A 77 -10.56 -4.19 11.62
CA CYS A 77 -9.64 -4.01 10.51
C CYS A 77 -9.95 -2.73 9.73
N ARG A 78 -11.24 -2.44 9.47
CA ARG A 78 -11.67 -1.22 8.79
C ARG A 78 -11.33 0.03 9.58
N ASP A 79 -11.51 0.02 10.90
CA ASP A 79 -11.21 1.17 11.73
C ASP A 79 -9.70 1.40 11.88
N ALA A 80 -8.91 0.32 11.96
CA ALA A 80 -7.45 0.38 11.86
C ALA A 80 -7.01 0.98 10.52
N HIS A 81 -7.57 0.48 9.41
CA HIS A 81 -7.31 0.97 8.07
C HIS A 81 -7.60 2.48 7.95
N ARG A 82 -8.79 2.92 8.40
CA ARG A 82 -9.15 4.34 8.41
C ARG A 82 -8.14 5.17 9.18
N SER A 83 -7.69 4.69 10.35
CA SER A 83 -6.69 5.41 11.12
C SER A 83 -5.37 5.59 10.36
N VAL A 84 -4.98 4.62 9.53
CA VAL A 84 -3.77 4.79 8.71
C VAL A 84 -4.00 5.78 7.58
N LEU A 85 -5.14 5.70 6.89
CA LEU A 85 -5.49 6.68 5.86
C LEU A 85 -5.49 8.11 6.40
N GLU A 86 -6.13 8.35 7.55
CA GLU A 86 -6.12 9.67 8.21
C GLU A 86 -4.71 10.13 8.57
N SER A 87 -3.84 9.22 9.00
CA SER A 87 -2.43 9.53 9.28
C SER A 87 -1.72 9.93 7.99
N VAL A 88 -1.91 9.19 6.90
CA VAL A 88 -1.35 9.51 5.58
C VAL A 88 -1.82 10.89 5.12
N TYR A 89 -3.13 11.17 5.10
CA TYR A 89 -3.65 12.48 4.68
C TYR A 89 -3.16 13.64 5.54
N ARG A 90 -2.93 13.44 6.84
CA ARG A 90 -2.40 14.49 7.71
C ARG A 90 -0.94 14.83 7.38
N HIS A 91 -0.15 13.83 7.03
CA HIS A 91 1.26 14.02 6.66
C HIS A 91 1.42 14.48 5.20
N TYR A 92 0.39 14.25 4.37
CA TYR A 92 0.34 14.65 2.96
C TYR A 92 -0.98 15.40 2.64
N PRO A 93 -1.18 16.62 3.16
CA PRO A 93 -2.45 17.35 3.06
C PRO A 93 -2.78 17.89 1.65
N SER A 94 -1.84 17.82 0.71
CA SER A 94 -1.90 18.47 -0.60
C SER A 94 -2.35 17.56 -1.75
N GLY A 95 -2.71 16.30 -1.50
CA GLY A 95 -3.28 15.45 -2.54
C GLY A 95 -2.30 14.98 -3.63
N GLU A 96 -1.00 15.24 -3.50
CA GLU A 96 0.01 14.49 -4.24
C GLU A 96 0.51 13.37 -3.33
N PRO A 97 -0.04 12.14 -3.43
CA PRO A 97 0.70 10.99 -2.97
C PRO A 97 1.95 10.95 -3.84
N THR A 98 3.08 11.42 -3.32
CA THR A 98 4.37 10.96 -3.82
C THR A 98 4.39 9.48 -3.53
N LEU A 99 3.89 8.65 -4.46
CA LEU A 99 4.04 7.22 -4.39
C LEU A 99 5.54 6.98 -4.26
N GLU A 100 5.94 6.43 -3.13
CA GLU A 100 7.33 6.09 -2.89
C GLU A 100 7.76 5.16 -4.04
N PHE A 101 8.92 5.43 -4.65
CA PHE A 101 9.40 4.72 -5.85
C PHE A 101 9.15 3.20 -5.82
N ASN A 102 9.30 2.58 -4.64
CA ASN A 102 9.06 1.15 -4.46
C ASN A 102 7.64 0.69 -4.82
N GLN A 103 6.61 1.51 -4.56
CA GLN A 103 5.21 1.23 -4.84
C GLN A 103 4.95 1.26 -6.35
N VAL A 104 5.27 2.39 -7.00
CA VAL A 104 5.15 2.53 -8.46
C VAL A 104 5.96 1.46 -9.17
N TYR A 105 7.17 1.20 -8.70
CA TYR A 105 8.04 0.20 -9.30
C TYR A 105 7.51 -1.23 -9.11
N SER A 106 6.87 -1.55 -8.00
CA SER A 106 6.23 -2.87 -7.84
C SER A 106 5.09 -3.06 -8.82
N ALA A 107 4.16 -2.10 -8.88
CA ALA A 107 3.05 -2.12 -9.82
C ALA A 107 3.53 -2.15 -11.28
N PHE A 108 4.62 -1.43 -11.57
CA PHE A 108 5.29 -1.47 -12.87
C PHE A 108 5.81 -2.88 -13.19
N LEU A 109 6.45 -3.58 -12.25
CA LEU A 109 6.93 -4.95 -12.48
C LEU A 109 5.78 -5.93 -12.75
N ASP A 110 4.64 -5.75 -12.10
CA ASP A 110 3.45 -6.58 -12.33
C ASP A 110 2.83 -6.26 -13.70
N TYR A 111 2.69 -4.98 -14.05
CA TYR A 111 2.32 -4.53 -15.39
C TYR A 111 3.21 -5.16 -16.49
N LEU A 112 4.53 -5.18 -16.30
CA LEU A 112 5.44 -5.81 -17.28
C LEU A 112 5.18 -7.31 -17.45
N ARG A 113 4.71 -8.01 -16.40
CA ARG A 113 4.40 -9.44 -16.46
C ARG A 113 3.04 -9.69 -17.11
N GLU A 114 2.03 -8.94 -16.69
CA GLU A 114 0.64 -9.10 -17.13
C GLU A 114 0.45 -8.76 -18.60
N GLU A 115 1.07 -7.66 -19.04
CA GLU A 115 1.03 -7.22 -20.45
C GLU A 115 2.10 -7.91 -21.32
N GLU A 116 2.80 -8.92 -20.77
CA GLU A 116 3.85 -9.69 -21.45
C GLU A 116 4.89 -8.81 -22.16
N ILE A 117 5.30 -7.70 -21.53
CA ILE A 117 6.21 -6.72 -22.13
C ILE A 117 7.60 -7.34 -22.32
N ASP A 118 8.04 -7.43 -23.58
CA ASP A 118 9.32 -8.02 -23.95
C ASP A 118 10.37 -6.99 -24.42
N SER A 119 9.98 -5.72 -24.56
CA SER A 119 10.84 -4.66 -25.06
C SER A 119 10.36 -3.26 -24.71
N PHE A 120 11.31 -2.32 -24.64
CA PHE A 120 11.11 -0.91 -24.37
C PHE A 120 11.51 -0.05 -25.56
N GLU A 121 11.01 1.18 -25.63
CA GLU A 121 11.44 2.18 -26.61
C GLU A 121 12.86 2.69 -26.30
N GLY A 122 13.70 2.79 -27.33
CA GLY A 122 15.03 3.42 -27.24
C GLY A 122 15.09 4.79 -27.91
N GLU A 123 16.04 5.63 -27.48
CA GLU A 123 16.20 7.06 -27.87
C GLU A 123 16.22 7.31 -29.40
N GLN A 124 16.64 6.35 -30.22
CA GLN A 124 16.74 6.46 -31.68
C GLN A 124 15.70 5.64 -32.46
N LYS A 125 14.49 5.45 -31.91
CA LYS A 125 13.47 4.51 -32.45
C LYS A 125 13.93 3.05 -32.51
N GLY A 126 14.99 2.72 -31.78
CA GLY A 126 15.38 1.35 -31.51
C GLY A 126 14.45 0.72 -30.46
N ARG A 127 14.53 -0.60 -30.30
CA ARG A 127 13.92 -1.28 -29.15
C ARG A 127 15.02 -1.67 -28.18
N ILE A 128 14.77 -1.72 -26.89
CA ILE A 128 15.64 -2.40 -25.93
C ILE A 128 14.91 -3.64 -25.49
N ILE A 129 15.55 -4.80 -25.54
CA ILE A 129 14.88 -6.08 -25.29
C ILE A 129 14.96 -6.39 -23.79
N LEU A 130 13.81 -6.58 -23.16
CA LEU A 130 13.71 -7.12 -21.80
C LEU A 130 13.88 -8.64 -21.89
N HIS A 131 15.01 -9.14 -21.39
CA HIS A 131 15.29 -10.57 -21.39
C HIS A 131 14.55 -11.29 -20.26
N ARG A 132 14.53 -10.67 -19.07
CA ARG A 132 13.78 -11.15 -17.89
C ARG A 132 13.78 -10.13 -16.77
N ILE A 133 12.79 -10.25 -15.89
CA ILE A 133 12.80 -9.67 -14.55
C ILE A 133 13.62 -10.59 -13.64
N LEU A 134 14.59 -10.04 -12.92
CA LEU A 134 15.45 -10.76 -11.97
C LEU A 134 14.83 -10.75 -10.57
N PRO A 135 15.24 -11.68 -9.68
CA PRO A 135 14.88 -11.62 -8.27
C PRO A 135 15.23 -10.25 -7.67
N PHE A 136 14.38 -9.78 -6.75
CA PHE A 136 14.52 -8.47 -6.10
C PHE A 136 14.31 -7.24 -7.01
N GLY A 137 13.82 -7.44 -8.24
CA GLY A 137 13.28 -6.37 -9.09
C GLY A 137 14.28 -5.70 -10.01
N ASP A 138 15.52 -6.19 -10.12
CA ASP A 138 16.42 -5.78 -11.20
C ASP A 138 15.88 -6.29 -12.55
N LEU A 139 16.18 -5.57 -13.63
CA LEU A 139 15.77 -5.97 -14.98
C LEU A 139 16.99 -6.37 -15.80
N SER A 140 16.91 -7.51 -16.49
CA SER A 140 17.94 -7.95 -17.42
C SER A 140 17.57 -7.51 -18.84
N LEU A 141 18.34 -6.59 -19.43
CA LEU A 141 18.07 -6.01 -20.75
C LEU A 141 19.22 -6.25 -21.72
N ARG A 142 18.95 -6.13 -23.02
CA ARG A 142 19.98 -6.10 -24.06
C ARG A 142 19.62 -5.18 -25.22
N GLN A 143 20.65 -4.69 -25.89
CA GLN A 143 20.53 -4.00 -27.18
C GLN A 143 20.07 -4.99 -28.28
N PRO A 144 19.28 -4.58 -29.29
CA PRO A 144 18.75 -5.48 -30.33
C PRO A 144 19.82 -6.24 -31.10
N LYS A 145 20.90 -5.52 -31.42
CA LYS A 145 22.02 -6.01 -32.22
C LYS A 145 23.12 -6.66 -31.37
N SER A 146 22.85 -6.88 -30.07
CA SER A 146 23.80 -7.50 -29.14
C SER A 146 23.16 -8.68 -28.42
N PHE A 147 23.97 -9.71 -28.18
CA PHE A 147 23.60 -10.82 -27.28
C PHE A 147 24.02 -10.55 -25.83
N ALA A 148 24.83 -9.51 -25.58
CA ALA A 148 25.24 -9.14 -24.23
C ALA A 148 24.05 -8.58 -23.45
N VAL A 149 23.76 -9.20 -22.32
CA VAL A 149 22.76 -8.73 -21.35
C VAL A 149 23.43 -7.88 -20.27
N GLN A 150 22.74 -6.85 -19.81
CA GLN A 150 23.14 -6.02 -18.69
C GLN A 150 21.98 -5.89 -17.70
N ALA A 151 22.31 -5.81 -16.42
CA ALA A 151 21.32 -5.62 -15.36
C ALA A 151 21.09 -4.11 -15.13
N VAL A 152 19.86 -3.67 -15.38
CA VAL A 152 19.35 -2.38 -14.91
C VAL A 152 18.91 -2.56 -13.45
N LYS A 153 19.58 -1.82 -12.56
CA LYS A 153 19.44 -1.99 -11.11
C LYS A 153 18.29 -1.18 -10.54
N LYS A 154 17.42 -1.79 -9.74
CA LYS A 154 16.31 -1.10 -9.06
C LYS A 154 16.77 0.13 -8.27
N LYS A 155 17.86 -0.01 -7.50
CA LYS A 155 18.43 1.09 -6.69
C LYS A 155 18.86 2.31 -7.54
N ASN A 156 19.30 2.07 -8.77
CA ASN A 156 19.77 3.13 -9.65
C ASN A 156 18.56 3.82 -10.30
N LEU A 157 17.53 3.05 -10.68
CA LEU A 157 16.24 3.61 -11.10
C LEU A 157 15.59 4.45 -10.00
N GLN A 158 15.70 4.04 -8.73
CA GLN A 158 15.23 4.83 -7.58
C GLN A 158 15.92 6.20 -7.52
N LEU A 159 17.25 6.21 -7.65
CA LEU A 159 18.02 7.46 -7.67
C LEU A 159 17.68 8.33 -8.88
N MET A 160 17.41 7.72 -10.05
CA MET A 160 16.93 8.45 -11.22
C MET A 160 15.54 9.06 -10.96
N TYR A 161 14.64 8.31 -10.35
CA TYR A 161 13.28 8.75 -10.02
C TYR A 161 13.25 9.91 -9.02
N GLN A 162 14.20 9.96 -8.09
CA GLN A 162 14.38 11.08 -7.17
C GLN A 162 14.98 12.32 -7.84
N LYS A 163 15.74 12.13 -8.92
CA LYS A 163 16.51 13.20 -9.57
C LYS A 163 15.79 13.80 -10.78
N PHE A 164 14.99 13.01 -11.49
CA PHE A 164 14.36 13.39 -12.75
C PHE A 164 12.85 13.20 -12.66
N GLU A 165 12.10 14.21 -13.09
CA GLU A 165 10.64 14.15 -13.19
C GLU A 165 10.21 13.38 -14.44
N THR A 166 10.90 13.59 -15.56
CA THR A 166 10.60 12.96 -16.86
C THR A 166 11.87 12.48 -17.57
N ALA A 167 11.72 11.58 -18.54
CA ALA A 167 12.86 11.02 -19.28
C ALA A 167 13.46 12.01 -20.29
N GLU A 168 12.74 13.06 -20.68
CA GLU A 168 13.22 14.11 -21.59
C GLU A 168 14.24 15.04 -20.91
N GLN A 169 14.32 15.03 -19.58
CA GLN A 169 15.34 15.77 -18.82
C GLN A 169 16.73 15.13 -18.91
N ILE A 170 16.82 13.92 -19.46
CA ILE A 170 18.06 13.18 -19.66
C ILE A 170 18.55 13.46 -21.08
N GLU A 171 19.78 13.97 -21.21
CA GLU A 171 20.38 14.23 -22.50
C GLU A 171 20.59 12.91 -23.26
N ALA A 172 20.50 12.95 -24.60
CA ALA A 172 20.72 11.77 -25.46
C ALA A 172 22.12 11.14 -25.34
N THR A 173 23.05 11.78 -24.64
CA THR A 173 24.39 11.23 -24.34
C THR A 173 24.42 10.45 -23.01
N GLY A 174 23.41 10.64 -22.16
CA GLY A 174 23.28 10.04 -20.83
C GLY A 174 24.42 10.39 -19.87
N GLY A 175 25.12 11.51 -20.10
CA GLY A 175 26.29 11.92 -19.32
C GLY A 175 25.95 12.12 -17.84
N GLU A 176 24.80 12.75 -17.57
CA GLU A 176 24.24 13.00 -16.24
C GLU A 176 23.76 11.75 -15.51
N LEU A 177 23.65 10.60 -16.20
CA LEU A 177 23.37 9.30 -15.58
C LEU A 177 24.63 8.65 -15.02
N ARG A 178 25.83 9.02 -15.49
CA ARG A 178 27.11 8.41 -15.05
C ARG A 178 27.31 8.41 -13.53
N PRO A 179 26.98 9.47 -12.77
CA PRO A 179 27.08 9.44 -11.31
C PRO A 179 26.14 8.43 -10.64
N ILE A 180 25.06 8.01 -11.31
CA ILE A 180 24.05 7.08 -10.79
C ILE A 180 24.36 5.65 -11.22
N ILE A 181 24.69 5.44 -12.49
CA ILE A 181 24.76 4.11 -13.12
C ILE A 181 26.21 3.63 -13.32
N GLY A 182 27.20 4.50 -13.15
CA GLY A 182 28.60 4.21 -13.44
C GLY A 182 28.86 3.95 -14.93
N ASP A 183 29.56 2.85 -15.21
CA ASP A 183 29.94 2.44 -16.57
C ASP A 183 28.83 1.70 -17.32
N ALA A 184 27.66 1.51 -16.70
CA ALA A 184 26.53 0.85 -17.35
C ALA A 184 26.03 1.64 -18.58
N ASP A 185 25.38 0.95 -19.50
CA ASP A 185 24.81 1.57 -20.71
C ASP A 185 23.65 2.52 -20.35
N PRO A 186 23.80 3.85 -20.56
CA PRO A 186 22.76 4.84 -20.23
C PRO A 186 21.45 4.60 -20.98
N SER A 187 21.50 4.12 -22.22
CA SER A 187 20.31 3.90 -23.04
C SER A 187 19.41 2.80 -22.47
N LEU A 188 19.95 1.83 -21.74
CA LEU A 188 19.15 0.80 -21.06
C LEU A 188 18.40 1.38 -19.86
N TYR A 189 19.05 2.26 -19.10
CA TYR A 189 18.45 2.92 -17.95
C TYR A 189 17.39 3.93 -18.39
N TRP A 190 17.70 4.72 -19.42
CA TRP A 190 16.77 5.65 -20.02
C TRP A 190 15.51 4.95 -20.53
N SER A 191 15.63 3.83 -21.25
CA SER A 191 14.44 3.14 -21.80
C SER A 191 13.49 2.64 -20.71
N VAL A 192 14.05 2.06 -19.63
CA VAL A 192 13.25 1.59 -18.50
C VAL A 192 12.63 2.76 -17.76
N PHE A 193 13.38 3.84 -17.56
CA PHE A 193 12.90 5.03 -16.86
C PHE A 193 11.77 5.72 -17.64
N LEU A 194 11.89 5.82 -18.96
CA LEU A 194 10.83 6.32 -19.83
C LEU A 194 9.56 5.48 -19.69
N GLU A 195 9.68 4.15 -19.78
CA GLU A 195 8.52 3.26 -19.66
C GLU A 195 7.88 3.36 -18.27
N LEU A 196 8.70 3.42 -17.22
CA LEU A 196 8.24 3.61 -15.84
C LEU A 196 7.46 4.93 -15.68
N LYS A 197 7.91 6.02 -16.31
CA LYS A 197 7.23 7.33 -16.25
C LYS A 197 5.94 7.35 -17.08
N LYS A 198 5.92 6.67 -18.24
CA LYS A 198 4.68 6.47 -19.01
C LYS A 198 3.67 5.65 -18.22
N PHE A 199 4.12 4.57 -17.57
CA PHE A 199 3.30 3.73 -16.70
C PHE A 199 2.75 4.55 -15.53
N GLU A 200 3.58 5.31 -14.81
CA GLU A 200 3.16 6.19 -13.71
C GLU A 200 2.04 7.14 -14.14
N MET A 201 2.23 7.86 -15.25
CA MET A 201 1.23 8.79 -15.77
C MET A 201 -0.09 8.10 -16.12
N ASN A 202 -0.04 6.98 -16.86
CA ASN A 202 -1.25 6.24 -17.23
C ASN A 202 -1.94 5.61 -16.02
N HIS A 203 -1.17 5.13 -15.05
CA HIS A 203 -1.68 4.55 -13.82
C HIS A 203 -2.39 5.62 -12.97
N LEU A 204 -1.83 6.82 -12.87
CA LEU A 204 -2.45 7.97 -12.20
C LEU A 204 -3.72 8.45 -12.92
N LEU A 205 -3.68 8.59 -14.25
CA LEU A 205 -4.85 9.02 -15.03
C LEU A 205 -6.02 8.02 -14.94
N ASN A 206 -5.73 6.72 -14.92
CA ASN A 206 -6.75 5.69 -14.70
C ASN A 206 -7.34 5.74 -13.28
N LEU A 207 -6.63 6.28 -12.30
CA LEU A 207 -7.18 6.57 -10.97
C LEU A 207 -8.04 7.86 -10.97
N GLU A 208 -7.79 8.79 -11.90
CA GLU A 208 -8.51 10.05 -12.04
C GLU A 208 -9.81 9.94 -12.86
N ASP A 209 -9.84 9.17 -13.97
CA ASP A 209 -11.02 9.00 -14.84
C ASP A 209 -12.18 8.23 -14.17
N GLU A 210 -11.95 7.60 -13.03
CA GLU A 210 -13.02 7.06 -12.19
C GLU A 210 -13.77 8.16 -11.39
N ASN A 211 -13.33 9.43 -11.47
CA ASN A 211 -13.96 10.60 -10.86
C ASN A 211 -14.72 11.43 -11.93
N GLY A 212 -16.00 11.10 -12.16
CA GLY A 212 -16.88 11.83 -13.08
C GLY A 212 -17.28 13.26 -12.61
N PRO A 213 -17.98 14.04 -13.46
CA PRO A 213 -18.19 15.48 -13.32
C PRO A 213 -19.17 15.93 -12.21
N ASP A 214 -19.82 15.00 -11.52
CA ASP A 214 -20.63 15.32 -10.35
C ASP A 214 -19.71 15.29 -9.13
N GLY A 215 -19.50 16.47 -8.53
CA GLY A 215 -18.60 16.73 -7.39
C GLY A 215 -18.95 16.04 -6.08
N GLU A 216 -19.24 14.75 -6.11
CA GLU A 216 -19.05 13.84 -5.00
C GLU A 216 -17.64 13.27 -5.14
N THR A 217 -16.74 13.63 -4.23
CA THR A 217 -15.46 12.92 -4.04
C THR A 217 -15.77 11.42 -4.05
N PRO A 218 -15.31 10.63 -5.03
CA PRO A 218 -15.70 9.23 -5.05
C PRO A 218 -15.07 8.54 -3.85
N PRO A 219 -15.77 7.57 -3.25
CA PRO A 219 -15.02 6.52 -2.59
C PRO A 219 -14.19 5.90 -3.72
N LEU A 220 -12.91 6.22 -3.74
CA LEU A 220 -11.81 5.26 -3.84
C LEU A 220 -12.34 3.86 -4.21
N LYS A 221 -11.92 3.17 -5.29
CA LYS A 221 -12.36 1.78 -5.68
C LYS A 221 -11.35 0.69 -5.27
N LEU A 222 -11.73 -0.24 -4.37
CA LEU A 222 -10.88 -1.16 -3.50
C LEU A 222 -11.35 -2.50 -4.01
N ASP A 223 -10.46 -3.47 -3.91
CA ASP A 223 -10.82 -4.87 -3.96
C ASP A 223 -12.11 -5.15 -3.16
N GLU A 224 -13.22 -5.39 -3.87
CA GLU A 224 -14.61 -5.35 -3.38
C GLU A 224 -15.04 -4.16 -2.45
N TYR A 225 -14.13 -3.28 -2.01
CA TYR A 225 -14.30 -2.37 -0.86
C TYR A 225 -14.02 -0.86 -1.08
N GLY A 226 -13.36 -0.37 -2.13
CA GLY A 226 -12.89 1.06 -2.31
C GLY A 226 -11.40 1.73 -2.15
N LEU A 227 -10.26 1.45 -2.87
CA LEU A 227 -8.77 1.68 -2.98
C LEU A 227 -7.70 0.59 -2.62
N PRO A 228 -6.52 0.56 -3.31
CA PRO A 228 -5.38 -0.26 -2.96
C PRO A 228 -4.62 0.36 -1.78
N PHE A 229 -4.70 -0.28 -0.62
CA PHE A 229 -3.89 0.06 0.53
C PHE A 229 -3.17 -1.19 1.02
N GLU A 230 -1.98 -1.42 0.45
CA GLU A 230 -1.07 -2.39 1.03
C GLU A 230 -0.36 -1.77 2.24
N LEU A 231 -0.84 -2.14 3.44
CA LEU A 231 -0.24 -1.87 4.76
C LEU A 231 1.30 -1.96 4.81
N PRO A 232 1.98 -2.92 4.14
CA PRO A 232 3.44 -3.04 4.14
C PRO A 232 4.21 -1.85 3.55
N LEU A 233 3.53 -0.90 2.90
CA LEU A 233 4.15 0.20 2.16
C LEU A 233 4.08 1.55 2.89
N VAL A 234 3.51 1.59 4.11
CA VAL A 234 3.42 2.82 4.90
C VAL A 234 4.67 2.97 5.79
N PRO A 235 5.41 4.10 5.72
CA PRO A 235 6.58 4.34 6.56
C PRO A 235 6.28 4.21 8.06
N ASP A 236 7.22 3.66 8.82
CA ASP A 236 7.09 3.44 10.27
C ASP A 236 6.72 4.72 11.06
N HIS A 237 7.21 5.88 10.62
CA HIS A 237 6.90 7.15 11.29
C HIS A 237 5.44 7.59 11.10
N ILE A 238 4.79 7.19 10.01
CA ILE A 238 3.35 7.41 9.77
C ILE A 238 2.52 6.40 10.57
N LEU A 239 2.96 5.14 10.59
CA LEU A 239 2.34 4.07 11.37
C LEU A 239 2.42 4.32 12.89
N ALA A 240 3.48 4.98 13.36
CA ALA A 240 3.66 5.35 14.77
C ALA A 240 2.57 6.30 15.28
N GLY A 241 1.99 7.12 14.40
CA GLY A 241 0.90 8.04 14.73
C GLY A 241 -0.50 7.41 14.62
N CYS A 242 -0.62 6.17 14.16
CA CYS A 242 -1.90 5.52 13.94
C CYS A 242 -2.48 4.95 15.25
N ASN A 243 -3.81 4.94 15.33
CA ASN A 243 -4.51 4.20 16.36
C ASN A 243 -4.26 2.71 16.18
N LYS A 244 -3.81 2.08 17.27
CA LYS A 244 -3.73 0.63 17.39
C LYS A 244 -5.03 0.09 17.96
N TYR A 245 -5.40 -1.10 17.47
CA TYR A 245 -6.61 -1.82 17.82
C TYR A 245 -6.25 -3.22 18.30
N VAL A 246 -6.99 -3.75 19.28
CA VAL A 246 -6.75 -5.07 19.87
C VAL A 246 -8.06 -5.84 19.91
N LEU A 247 -8.06 -7.03 19.30
CA LEU A 247 -9.11 -8.03 19.49
C LEU A 247 -8.64 -9.04 20.53
N ILE A 248 -9.35 -9.14 21.64
CA ILE A 248 -9.12 -10.17 22.65
C ILE A 248 -10.09 -11.32 22.35
N ILE A 249 -9.52 -12.49 22.06
CA ILE A 249 -10.28 -13.71 21.82
C ILE A 249 -10.10 -14.61 23.04
N ASP A 250 -11.23 -14.98 23.65
CA ASP A 250 -11.30 -15.98 24.71
C ASP A 250 -12.04 -17.23 24.17
N GLU A 251 -11.80 -18.40 24.75
CA GLU A 251 -12.45 -19.65 24.33
C GLU A 251 -13.13 -20.31 25.52
N ILE A 252 -14.43 -20.61 25.39
CA ILE A 252 -15.13 -21.45 26.37
C ILE A 252 -14.82 -22.90 26.04
N ASN A 253 -13.98 -23.54 26.87
CA ASN A 253 -13.80 -25.00 26.89
C ASN A 253 -15.00 -25.69 27.54
#